data_AF-A0A3N5JHH6-F1
#
_entry.id   AF-A0A3N5JHH6-F1
#
_cell.length_a   1.000
_cell.length_b   1.000
_cell.length_c   1.000
_cell.angle_alpha   90.00
_cell.angle_beta   90.00
_cell.angle_gamma   90.00
#
_symmetry.space_group_name_H-M   'P 1'
#
loop_
_entity.id
_entity.type
_entity.pdbx_description
1 polymer ?
#
loop_
_entity_poly.entity_id
_entity_poly.type
_entity_poly.pdbx_seq_one_letter_code
_entity_poly.pdbx_strand_id
1 'polypeptide(L)' 'MGFAATRAVGNSVCRHKNIRKLREFYRLNKELFPCNQHLFLLIRRPVSDWQELEGQLKNVLSTVA' A
#
# COMPACT_ATOMS: atom_id res chain seq x y z
N MET A 1 3.31 -9.11 -6.84
CA MET A 1 2.68 -7.87 -6.33
C MET A 1 3.50 -6.67 -6.76
N GLY A 2 2.86 -5.62 -7.27
CA GLY A 2 3.51 -4.37 -7.64
C GLY A 2 3.10 -3.21 -6.73
N PHE A 3 4.03 -2.28 -6.50
CA PHE A 3 3.77 -1.07 -5.72
C PHE A 3 4.26 0.15 -6.51
N ALA A 4 3.44 1.20 -6.54
CA ALA A 4 3.83 2.48 -7.10
C ALA A 4 3.29 3.63 -6.25
N ALA A 5 3.95 4.78 -6.38
CA ALA A 5 3.49 6.03 -5.81
C ALA A 5 3.48 7.09 -6.91
N THR A 6 2.39 7.84 -7.00
CA THR A 6 2.29 8.95 -7.96
C THR A 6 3.23 10.09 -7.59
N ARG A 7 3.51 11.00 -8.54
CA ARG A 7 4.34 12.18 -8.30
C ARG A 7 3.74 13.12 -7.24
N ALA A 8 2.41 13.11 -7.07
CA ALA A 8 1.68 13.90 -6.08
C ALA A 8 1.98 13.52 -4.63
N VAL A 9 2.49 12.32 -4.37
CA VAL A 9 2.88 11.85 -3.03
C VAL A 9 4.07 12.64 -2.46
N GLY A 10 4.88 13.24 -3.33
CA GLY A 10 6.05 14.04 -2.94
C GLY A 10 7.32 13.62 -3.68
N ASN A 11 8.48 13.95 -3.11
CA ASN A 11 9.79 13.68 -3.71
C ASN A 11 10.16 12.17 -3.71
N SER A 12 11.30 11.83 -4.30
CA SER A 12 11.76 10.43 -4.41
C SER A 12 11.88 9.74 -3.05
N VAL A 13 12.40 10.44 -2.04
CA VAL A 13 12.58 9.88 -0.69
C VAL A 13 11.22 9.56 -0.06
N CYS A 14 10.26 10.49 -0.12
CA CYS A 14 8.90 10.29 0.37
C CYS A 14 8.21 9.11 -0.33
N ARG A 15 8.31 9.01 -1.66
CA ARG A 15 7.71 7.90 -2.43
C ARG A 15 8.29 6.56 -2.03
N HIS A 16 9.62 6.43 -1.98
CA HIS A 16 10.28 5.18 -1.58
C HIS A 16 10.04 4.82 -0.11
N LYS A 17 9.93 5.81 0.79
CA LYS A 17 9.56 5.57 2.19
C LYS A 17 8.16 4.95 2.29
N ASN A 18 7.17 5.52 1.58
CA ASN A 18 5.80 4.99 1.58
C ASN A 18 5.71 3.61 0.93
N ILE A 19 6.39 3.38 -0.20
CA ILE A 19 6.45 2.06 -0.85
C ILE A 19 7.10 1.02 0.09
N ARG A 20 8.15 1.38 0.82
CA ARG A 20 8.78 0.48 1.80
C ARG A 20 7.81 0.07 2.90
N LYS A 21 7.06 1.02 3.46
CA LYS A 21 6.06 0.71 4.47
C LYS A 21 4.93 -0.18 3.93
N LEU A 22 4.46 0.06 2.70
CA LEU A 22 3.47 -0.82 2.06
C LEU A 22 3.98 -2.25 1.87
N ARG A 23 5.24 -2.39 1.44
CA ARG A 23 5.87 -3.69 1.27
C ARG A 23 5.97 -4.43 2.61
N GLU A 24 6.29 -3.72 3.67
CA GLU A 24 6.34 -4.29 5.01
C GLU A 24 4.95 -4.70 5.53
N PHE A 25 3.94 -3.87 5.30
CA PHE A 25 2.56 -4.22 5.59
C PHE A 25 2.12 -5.50 4.87
N TYR A 26 2.43 -5.62 3.58
CA TYR A 26 2.19 -6.86 2.82
C TYR A 26 2.95 -8.06 3.41
N ARG A 27 4.21 -7.88 3.81
CA ARG A 27 5.03 -8.95 4.40
C ARG A 27 4.42 -9.47 5.71
N LEU A 28 3.94 -8.56 6.57
CA LEU A 28 3.35 -8.89 7.87
C LEU A 28 1.93 -9.46 7.77
N ASN A 29 1.18 -9.06 6.74
CA ASN A 29 -0.25 -9.40 6.61
C ASN A 29 -0.53 -10.21 5.35
N LYS A 30 0.41 -11.04 4.90
CA LYS A 30 0.32 -11.75 3.62
C LYS A 30 -0.97 -12.57 3.47
N GLU A 31 -1.52 -13.05 4.59
CA GLU A 31 -2.76 -13.81 4.68
C GLU A 31 -4.02 -12.99 4.35
N LEU A 32 -3.97 -11.66 4.51
CA LEU A 32 -5.08 -10.77 4.15
C LEU A 32 -5.19 -10.53 2.65
N PHE A 33 -4.20 -10.93 1.86
CA PHE A 33 -4.17 -10.71 0.42
C PHE A 33 -4.63 -11.96 -0.31
N PRO A 34 -5.47 -11.81 -1.37
CA PRO A 34 -5.96 -12.95 -2.12
C PRO A 34 -4.79 -13.73 -2.76
N CYS A 35 -4.78 -15.04 -2.54
CA CYS A 35 -3.81 -15.95 -3.14
C CYS A 35 -4.00 -16.01 -4.67
N ASN A 36 -2.89 -16.22 -5.39
CA ASN A 36 -2.87 -16.39 -6.85
C ASN A 36 -3.40 -15.21 -7.67
N GLN A 37 -3.48 -14.00 -7.10
CA GLN A 37 -3.83 -12.79 -7.83
C GLN A 37 -2.63 -11.84 -8.01
N HIS A 38 -2.56 -11.21 -9.18
CA HIS A 38 -1.61 -10.13 -9.43
C HIS A 38 -2.17 -8.80 -8.93
N LEU A 39 -1.86 -8.43 -7.69
CA LEU A 39 -2.26 -7.13 -7.13
C LEU A 39 -1.24 -6.04 -7.46
N PHE A 40 -1.75 -4.85 -7.83
CA PHE A 40 -0.96 -3.63 -7.98
C PHE A 40 -1.53 -2.51 -7.11
N LEU A 41 -0.75 -2.02 -6.15
CA LEU A 41 -1.15 -0.94 -5.25
C LEU A 41 -0.53 0.39 -5.67
N LEU A 42 -1.38 1.40 -5.88
CA LEU A 42 -0.97 2.75 -6.28
C LEU A 42 -1.28 3.77 -5.18
N ILE A 43 -0.26 4.39 -4.61
CA ILE A 43 -0.42 5.49 -3.65
C ILE A 43 -0.67 6.80 -4.42
N ARG A 44 -1.86 7.36 -4.25
CA ARG A 44 -2.29 8.59 -4.92
C ARG A 44 -2.06 9.86 -4.10
N ARG A 45 -1.96 9.76 -2.77
CA ARG A 45 -1.84 10.90 -1.86
C ARG A 45 -0.69 10.68 -0.85
N PRO A 46 -0.07 11.76 -0.34
CA PRO A 46 0.88 11.64 0.76
C PRO A 46 0.22 10.94 1.95
N VAL A 47 0.96 10.05 2.58
CA VAL A 47 0.49 9.36 3.79
C VAL A 47 1.24 9.90 4.98
N SER A 48 0.52 10.59 5.85
CA SER A 48 1.04 11.19 7.09
C SER A 48 0.92 10.19 8.24
N ASP A 49 -0.27 9.59 8.38
CA ASP A 49 -0.60 8.61 9.41
C ASP A 49 -0.67 7.20 8.82
N TRP A 50 0.07 6.28 9.43
CA TRP A 50 0.13 4.90 8.96
C TRP A 50 -1.03 4.04 9.47
N GLN A 51 -1.60 4.38 10.64
CA GLN A 51 -2.76 3.67 11.19
C GLN A 51 -3.99 3.91 10.31
N GLU A 52 -4.20 5.16 9.89
CA GLU A 52 -5.28 5.51 8.96
C GLU A 52 -5.12 4.75 7.63
N LEU A 53 -3.91 4.70 7.08
CA LEU A 53 -3.68 3.96 5.83
C LEU A 53 -3.93 2.47 5.99
N GLU A 54 -3.52 1.87 7.12
CA GLU A 54 -3.79 0.45 7.38
C GLU A 54 -5.30 0.16 7.37
N GLY A 55 -6.11 1.03 7.98
CA GLY A 55 -7.57 0.95 7.91
C GLY A 55 -8.09 1.04 6.47
N GLN A 56 -7.59 2.01 5.69
CA GLN A 56 -7.96 2.16 4.27
C GLN A 56 -7.56 0.94 3.43
N LEU A 57 -6.38 0.38 3.66
CA LEU A 57 -5.89 -0.81 2.96
C LEU A 57 -6.75 -2.02 3.26
N LYS A 58 -7.11 -2.25 4.53
CA LYS A 58 -8.01 -3.36 4.91
C LYS A 58 -9.37 -3.24 4.23
N ASN A 59 -9.94 -2.03 4.17
CA ASN A 59 -11.20 -1.77 3.46
C ASN A 59 -11.11 -2.04 1.94
N VAL A 60 -9.98 -1.66 1.31
CA VAL A 60 -9.77 -1.97 -0.11
C VAL A 60 -9.63 -3.47 -0.32
N LEU A 61 -8.87 -4.16 0.54
CA LEU A 61 -8.67 -5.60 0.43
C LEU A 61 -9.96 -6.39 0.65
N SER A 62 -10.83 -5.98 1.57
CA SER A 62 -12.14 -6.62 1.79
C SER A 62 -13.11 -6.42 0.62
N THR A 63 -12.83 -5.47 -0.28
CA THR A 63 -13.64 -5.27 -1.49
C THR A 63 -13.17 -6.15 -2.65
N VAL A 64 -11.91 -6.59 -2.63
CA VAL A 64 -11.27 -7.35 -3.71
C VAL A 64 -11.24 -8.86 -3.41
N ALA A 65 -11.26 -9.24 -2.14
CA ALA A 65 -11.44 -10.63 -1.68
C ALA A 65 -12.90 -11.07 -1.81
#